data_AF-A0A923MAU0-F1
#
_entry.id   AF-A0A923MAU0-F1
#
_cell.length_a   1.000
_cell.length_b   1.000
_cell.length_c   1.000
_cell.angle_alpha   90.00
_cell.angle_beta   90.00
_cell.angle_gamma   90.00
#
_symmetry.space_group_name_H-M   'P 1'
#
loop_
_entity.id
_entity.type
_entity.pdbx_description
1 polymer ?
#
loop_
_entity_poly.entity_id
_entity_poly.type
_entity_poly.pdbx_seq_one_letter_code
_entity_poly.pdbx_strand_id
1 'polypeptide(L)' 'MEETPNTVEAWKNADALARAAESRLKDAWEAHANGGPPPTESLMNEVKALREAANEKLSAAMARMGSTGHAR' A
#
# COMPACT_ATOMS: atom_id res chain seq x y z
N MET A 1 -29.66 -3.65 -6.10
CA MET A 1 -28.54 -4.25 -5.35
C MET A 1 -27.30 -3.54 -5.85
N GLU A 2 -26.94 -2.45 -5.16
CA GLU A 2 -25.84 -1.59 -5.55
C GLU A 2 -24.53 -2.36 -5.51
N GLU A 3 -23.71 -2.04 -6.50
CA GLU A 3 -22.59 -2.81 -6.99
C GLU A 3 -21.53 -3.00 -5.90
N THR A 4 -20.69 -4.02 -6.07
CA THR A 4 -19.55 -4.26 -5.20
C THR A 4 -18.23 -3.81 -5.86
N PRO A 5 -18.03 -2.53 -6.25
CA PRO A 5 -16.77 -2.06 -6.83
C PRO A 5 -15.69 -1.74 -5.77
N ASN A 6 -16.05 -1.64 -4.48
CA ASN A 6 -15.28 -0.80 -3.57
C ASN A 6 -14.00 -1.44 -2.95
N THR A 7 -13.83 -2.78 -2.92
CA THR A 7 -12.64 -3.39 -2.26
C THR A 7 -11.39 -3.43 -3.14
N VAL A 8 -11.56 -3.68 -4.44
CA VAL A 8 -10.43 -3.70 -5.39
C VAL A 8 -9.93 -2.27 -5.64
N GLU A 9 -10.83 -1.30 -5.75
CA GLU A 9 -10.45 0.12 -5.88
C GLU A 9 -9.78 0.64 -4.60
N ALA A 10 -10.31 0.29 -3.42
CA ALA A 10 -9.66 0.63 -2.15
C ALA A 10 -8.25 0.04 -2.03
N TRP A 11 -8.03 -1.20 -2.49
CA TRP A 11 -6.69 -1.79 -2.57
C TRP A 11 -5.78 -1.02 -3.54
N LYS A 12 -6.25 -0.73 -4.76
CA LYS A 12 -5.47 0.02 -5.75
C LYS A 12 -5.05 1.39 -5.22
N ASN A 13 -5.95 2.09 -4.55
CA ASN A 13 -5.65 3.38 -3.93
C ASN A 13 -4.61 3.25 -2.81
N ALA A 14 -4.76 2.24 -1.94
CA ALA A 14 -3.78 1.98 -0.88
C ALA A 14 -2.39 1.59 -1.42
N ASP A 15 -2.32 0.75 -2.47
CA ASP A 15 -1.05 0.41 -3.12
C ASP A 15 -0.39 1.62 -3.79
N ALA A 16 -1.18 2.49 -4.44
CA ALA A 16 -0.68 3.71 -5.05
C ALA A 16 -0.05 4.66 -4.00
N LEU A 17 -0.70 4.82 -2.85
CA LEU A 17 -0.17 5.61 -1.73
C LEU A 17 1.12 4.99 -1.16
N ALA A 18 1.14 3.66 -0.97
CA ALA A 18 2.34 2.96 -0.51
C ALA A 18 3.51 3.16 -1.48
N ARG A 19 3.29 3.01 -2.79
CA ARG A 19 4.31 3.24 -3.82
C ARG A 19 4.81 4.68 -3.85
N ALA A 20 3.92 5.66 -3.67
CA ALA A 20 4.31 7.06 -3.62
C ALA A 20 5.23 7.33 -2.41
N ALA A 21 4.91 6.77 -1.25
CA ALA A 21 5.75 6.88 -0.06
C ALA A 21 7.09 6.12 -0.23
N GLU A 22 7.08 4.93 -0.83
CA GLU A 22 8.29 4.15 -1.15
C GLU A 22 9.21 4.93 -2.11
N SER A 23 8.65 5.62 -3.10
CA SER A 23 9.42 6.50 -4.00
C SER A 23 10.11 7.62 -3.21
N ARG A 24 9.39 8.29 -2.31
CA ARG A 24 9.96 9.35 -1.47
C ARG A 24 11.06 8.82 -0.53
N LEU A 25 10.87 7.62 0.02
CA LEU A 25 11.89 6.97 0.84
C LEU A 25 13.13 6.63 0.01
N LYS A 26 12.95 6.17 -1.23
CA LYS A 26 14.05 5.95 -2.17
C LYS A 26 14.80 7.24 -2.48
N ASP A 27 14.08 8.32 -2.83
CA ASP A 27 14.69 9.63 -3.09
C ASP A 27 15.48 10.14 -1.87
N ALA A 28 14.97 9.93 -0.65
CA ALA A 28 15.68 10.28 0.58
C ALA A 28 16.95 9.44 0.79
N TRP A 29 16.94 8.15 0.45
CA TRP A 29 18.13 7.32 0.48
C TRP A 29 19.15 7.74 -0.58
N GLU A 30 18.71 8.10 -1.78
CA GLU A 30 19.58 8.62 -2.83
C GLU A 30 20.20 9.96 -2.39
N ALA A 31 19.43 10.85 -1.76
CA ALA A 31 19.96 12.08 -1.19
C ALA A 31 21.01 11.80 -0.10
N HIS A 32 20.75 10.85 0.79
CA HIS A 32 21.71 10.42 1.82
C HIS A 32 23.01 9.87 1.21
N ALA A 33 22.91 9.04 0.18
CA ALA A 33 24.08 8.49 -0.53
C ALA A 33 24.95 9.59 -1.18
N ASN A 34 24.34 10.73 -1.54
CA ASN A 34 25.03 11.91 -2.07
C ASN A 34 25.52 12.87 -0.97
N GLY A 35 25.51 12.47 0.30
CA GLY A 35 25.98 13.28 1.43
C GLY A 35 24.89 14.11 2.12
N GLY A 36 23.62 13.89 1.78
CA GLY A 36 22.47 14.45 2.49
C GLY A 36 22.17 13.75 3.83
N PRO A 37 21.17 14.23 4.58
CA PRO A 37 20.73 13.58 5.80
C PRO A 37 20.05 12.23 5.52
N PRO A 38 20.10 11.27 6.46
CA PRO A 38 19.40 10.01 6.31
C PRO A 38 17.88 10.23 6.31
N PRO A 39 17.10 9.34 5.67
CA PRO A 39 15.65 9.36 5.78
C PRO A 39 15.20 9.34 7.25
N THR A 40 14.13 10.08 7.53
CA THR A 40 13.61 10.16 8.90
C THR A 40 12.88 8.87 9.27
N GLU A 41 12.92 8.52 10.56
CA GLU A 41 12.17 7.38 11.09
C GLU A 41 10.66 7.52 10.82
N SER A 42 10.14 8.76 10.83
CA SER A 42 8.76 9.05 10.47
C SER A 42 8.41 8.61 9.04
N LEU A 43 9.30 8.86 8.07
CA LEU A 43 9.08 8.44 6.67
C LEU A 43 9.13 6.93 6.54
N MET A 44 10.05 6.27 7.24
CA MET A 44 10.11 4.80 7.27
C MET A 44 8.84 4.19 7.87
N ASN A 45 8.35 4.76 8.97
CA ASN A 45 7.12 4.32 9.62
C ASN A 45 5.87 4.57 8.74
N GLU A 46 5.82 5.70 8.03
CA GLU A 46 4.75 6.00 7.08
C GLU A 46 4.69 4.97 5.94
N VAL A 47 5.83 4.66 5.32
CA VAL A 47 5.93 3.63 4.28
C VAL A 47 5.45 2.28 4.80
N LYS A 48 5.90 1.89 6.00
CA LYS A 48 5.49 0.63 6.62
C LYS A 48 3.98 0.57 6.83
N ALA A 49 3.40 1.60 7.46
CA ALA A 49 1.97 1.67 7.75
C ALA A 49 1.11 1.63 6.47
N LEU A 50 1.54 2.33 5.41
CA LEU A 50 0.84 2.31 4.12
C LEU A 50 0.94 0.93 3.44
N ARG A 51 2.08 0.25 3.54
CA ARG A 51 2.25 -1.10 3.00
C ARG A 51 1.39 -2.13 3.73
N GLU A 52 1.32 -2.02 5.06
CA GLU A 52 0.43 -2.83 5.89
C GLU A 52 -1.04 -2.61 5.50
N ALA A 53 -1.47 -1.35 5.39
CA ALA A 53 -2.83 -1.01 4.96
C ALA A 53 -3.15 -1.56 3.56
N ALA A 54 -2.21 -1.45 2.60
CA ALA A 54 -2.40 -2.01 1.26
C ALA A 54 -2.54 -3.54 1.29
N ASN A 55 -1.76 -4.25 2.11
CA ASN A 55 -1.85 -5.70 2.27
C ASN A 55 -3.17 -6.14 2.94
N GLU A 56 -3.66 -5.39 3.93
CA GLU A 56 -4.97 -5.64 4.53
C GLU A 56 -6.10 -5.48 3.50
N LYS A 57 -6.07 -4.41 2.69
CA LYS A 57 -7.06 -4.20 1.62
C LYS A 57 -6.95 -5.26 0.54
N LEU A 58 -5.74 -5.70 0.19
CA LEU A 58 -5.53 -6.81 -0.75
C LEU A 58 -6.17 -8.09 -0.22
N SER A 59 -5.92 -8.42 1.05
CA SER A 59 -6.46 -9.62 1.70
C SER A 59 -8.00 -9.58 1.72
N ALA A 60 -8.60 -8.42 2.03
CA ALA A 60 -10.04 -8.23 1.97
C ALA A 60 -10.60 -8.35 0.54
N ALA A 61 -9.91 -7.80 -0.45
CA ALA A 61 -10.29 -7.93 -1.87
C ALA A 61 -10.23 -9.39 -2.32
N MET A 62 -9.16 -10.12 -1.96
CA MET A 62 -9.00 -11.54 -2.26
C MET A 62 -10.05 -12.40 -1.56
N ALA A 63 -10.34 -12.16 -0.28
CA ALA A 63 -11.37 -12.90 0.44
C ALA A 63 -12.76 -12.76 -0.21
N ARG A 64 -13.06 -11.57 -0.74
CA ARG A 64 -14.31 -11.30 -1.47
C ARG A 64 -14.35 -12.00 -2.84
N MET A 65 -13.23 -12.01 -3.56
CA MET A 65 -13.08 -12.76 -4.82
C MET A 65 -13.07 -14.29 -4.61
N GLY A 66 -12.55 -14.78 -3.48
CA GLY A 66 -12.53 -16.20 -3.12
C GLY A 66 -13.86 -16.71 -2.60
N SER A 67 -14.63 -15.89 -1.88
CA SER A 67 -15.97 -16.24 -1.38
C SER A 67 -17.00 -16.43 -2.49
N THR A 68 -16.75 -15.92 -3.70
CA THR A 68 -17.59 -16.20 -4.88
C THR A 68 -17.28 -17.55 -5.54
N GLY A 69 -16.24 -18.28 -5.09
CA GLY A 69 -15.81 -19.56 -5.64
C GLY A 69 -16.29 -20.82 -4.89
N HIS A 70 -17.00 -20.70 -3.76
CA HIS A 70 -17.45 -21.84 -2.95
C HIS A 70 -18.98 -21.85 -2.78
N ALA A 71 -19.68 -22.02 -3.89
CA ALA A 71 -21.08 -22.45 -3.92
C ALA A 71 -21.21 -23.56 -4.95
N ARG A 72 -20.72 -24.76 -4.61
CA ARG A 72 -21.08 -26.02 -5.27
C ARG A 72 -21.15 -27.12 -4.25
#